data_AF-A0A2H6NGQ4-F1
#
_entry.id   AF-A0A2H6NGQ4-F1
#
_cell.length_a   1.000
_cell.length_b   1.000
_cell.length_c   1.000
_cell.angle_alpha   90.00
_cell.angle_beta   90.00
_cell.angle_gamma   90.00
#
_symmetry.space_group_name_H-M   'P 1'
#
loop_
_entity.id
_entity.type
_entity.pdbx_description
1 polymer ?
#
loop_
_entity_poly.entity_id
_entity_poly.type
_entity_poly.pdbx_seq_one_letter_code
_entity_poly.pdbx_strand_id
1 'polypeptide(L)'
;KLLLVASETSIRSPGGNKTQNLTIPIALVRDADIKDLEQTFGRNVNVGLYSPPQPIFDYSLVIIFLIAMFCVSLGGYWSGRAELEKLKRGPNPGSNESLSDEETLTLTPLSAVIFVSFCCIMLVLMYFFYKWLVYVVIAVFCIASVSSMYCCLSALLKNIPYGQCRFPCWNRALEVRLVFLLLFCVALSVTWAVFRNNESWAWILQNILGISFCLNFIRTLKMPNFKSCLILLGLLLLYDVFFVFITPYITKSGESIMVEVAVGPLESSEKSDGNLMDASAEQSAPHEKLPVVFKVPRLDLSPAVLCMRPFSLLGFGDVVVPGLLVAYCNRFDVQTSSSSVYFIFCTIAYGAGMVLTFVCLILMKKPQPALLYLVPCTLIPCVLVALYRKEMKKFWNGNSYQVMNSASNEENATQATQHHEEQ
;
A
#
# COMPACT_ATOMS: atom_id res chain seq x y z
N LYS A 1 32.85 9.20 -30.97
CA LYS A 1 31.84 10.20 -31.39
C LYS A 1 30.60 9.93 -30.56
N LEU A 2 30.09 10.92 -29.83
CA LEU A 2 28.85 10.85 -29.04
C LEU A 2 27.77 11.56 -29.85
N LEU A 3 26.59 10.98 -29.97
CA LEU A 3 25.45 11.67 -30.56
C LEU A 3 24.60 12.24 -29.42
N LEU A 4 24.57 13.56 -29.28
CA LEU A 4 23.68 14.25 -28.35
C LEU A 4 22.42 14.65 -29.10
N VAL A 5 21.25 14.18 -28.66
CA VAL A 5 19.97 14.52 -29.28
C VAL A 5 19.17 15.39 -28.31
N ALA A 6 18.93 16.63 -28.73
CA ALA A 6 18.07 17.58 -28.03
C ALA A 6 16.63 17.45 -28.54
N SER A 7 15.65 17.44 -27.64
CA SER A 7 14.24 17.44 -28.06
C SER A 7 13.33 18.17 -27.11
N GLU A 8 12.33 18.81 -27.70
CA GLU A 8 11.22 19.46 -27.00
C GLU A 8 10.23 18.44 -26.40
N THR A 9 10.21 17.21 -26.90
CA THR A 9 9.41 16.11 -26.35
C THR A 9 10.32 15.08 -25.67
N SER A 10 9.81 14.30 -24.71
CA SER A 10 10.62 13.24 -24.07
C SER A 10 10.96 12.16 -25.11
N ILE A 11 12.14 12.26 -25.72
CA ILE A 11 12.64 11.21 -26.61
C ILE A 11 13.02 10.00 -25.77
N ARG A 12 12.63 8.81 -26.23
CA ARG A 12 13.04 7.53 -25.63
C ARG A 12 14.43 7.15 -26.11
N SER A 13 15.22 6.50 -25.25
CA SER A 13 16.49 5.91 -25.69
C SER A 13 16.20 4.97 -26.87
N PRO A 14 16.86 5.11 -28.03
CA PRO A 14 16.68 4.18 -29.13
C PRO A 14 16.97 2.77 -28.62
N GLY A 15 15.96 1.90 -28.61
CA GLY A 15 16.16 0.49 -28.31
C GLY A 15 17.11 -0.08 -29.36
N GLY A 16 18.25 -0.63 -28.93
CA GLY A 16 19.21 -1.21 -29.84
C GLY A 16 18.57 -2.34 -30.63
N ASN A 17 18.52 -2.20 -31.95
CA ASN A 17 18.11 -3.30 -32.82
C ASN A 17 19.23 -4.36 -32.75
N LYS A 18 18.94 -5.55 -32.23
CA LYS A 18 19.91 -6.67 -32.06
C LYS A 18 20.58 -7.11 -33.37
N THR A 19 20.13 -6.58 -34.51
CA THR A 19 20.61 -6.90 -35.85
C THR A 19 21.77 -6.01 -36.32
N GLN A 20 22.03 -4.86 -35.69
CA GLN A 20 23.14 -3.98 -36.06
C GLN A 20 23.91 -3.48 -34.83
N ASN A 21 25.16 -3.92 -34.70
CA ASN A 21 26.10 -3.47 -33.67
C ASN A 21 26.57 -2.03 -33.94
N LEU A 22 25.70 -1.04 -33.68
CA LEU A 22 26.07 0.37 -33.65
C LEU A 22 26.73 0.70 -32.30
N THR A 23 28.03 1.01 -32.32
CA THR A 23 28.85 1.31 -31.12
C THR A 23 28.89 2.81 -30.76
N ILE A 24 27.95 3.61 -31.28
CA ILE A 24 27.92 5.05 -31.01
C ILE A 24 27.03 5.29 -29.78
N PRO A 25 27.58 5.78 -28.66
CA PRO A 25 26.75 6.16 -27.53
C PRO A 25 25.84 7.34 -27.93
N ILE A 26 24.55 7.22 -27.60
CA ILE A 26 23.54 8.25 -27.80
C ILE A 26 23.16 8.78 -26.42
N ALA A 27 23.23 10.10 -26.24
CA ALA A 27 22.80 10.77 -25.02
C ALA A 27 21.64 11.71 -25.36
N LEU A 28 20.59 11.65 -24.55
CA LEU A 28 19.37 12.43 -24.72
C LEU A 28 19.38 13.57 -23.71
N VAL A 29 19.07 14.78 -24.18
CA VAL A 29 19.00 15.98 -23.33
C VAL A 29 17.71 16.72 -23.68
N ARG A 30 17.04 17.32 -22.69
CA ARG A 30 15.85 18.14 -22.97
C ARG A 30 16.29 19.42 -23.66
N ASP A 31 15.50 19.89 -24.61
CA ASP A 31 15.80 21.11 -25.35
C ASP A 31 15.88 22.35 -24.43
N ALA A 32 15.07 22.38 -23.37
CA ALA A 32 15.15 23.41 -22.32
C ALA A 32 16.52 23.42 -21.62
N ASP A 33 17.09 22.25 -21.32
CA ASP A 33 18.40 22.13 -20.64
C ASP A 33 19.53 22.54 -21.60
N ILE A 34 19.40 22.30 -22.91
CA ILE A 34 20.37 22.76 -23.94
C ILE A 34 20.32 24.29 -24.07
N LYS A 35 19.12 24.88 -24.13
CA LYS A 35 18.94 26.33 -24.18
C LYS A 35 19.53 27.00 -22.93
N ASP A 36 19.34 26.41 -21.76
CA ASP A 36 19.91 26.90 -20.50
C ASP A 36 21.44 26.76 -20.48
N LEU A 37 21.97 25.64 -21.00
CA LEU A 37 23.41 25.41 -21.16
C LEU A 37 24.05 26.44 -22.11
N GLU A 38 23.43 26.71 -23.26
CA GLU A 38 23.91 27.70 -24.23
C GLU A 38 23.85 29.13 -23.68
N GLN A 39 22.81 29.46 -22.92
CA GLN A 39 22.70 30.77 -22.26
C GLN A 39 23.75 30.94 -21.16
N THR A 40 24.06 29.87 -20.42
CA THR A 40 24.97 29.93 -19.26
C THR A 40 26.44 29.79 -19.64
N PHE A 41 26.78 28.92 -20.60
CA PHE A 41 28.16 28.55 -20.94
C PHE A 41 28.59 28.92 -22.38
N GLY A 42 27.67 29.42 -23.22
CA GLY A 42 27.95 29.76 -24.62
C GLY A 42 27.98 28.55 -25.57
N ARG A 43 28.39 28.76 -26.83
CA ARG A 43 28.35 27.72 -27.89
C ARG A 43 29.50 26.72 -27.88
N ASN A 44 30.58 26.98 -27.14
CA ASN A 44 31.77 26.14 -27.10
C ASN A 44 31.81 25.29 -25.82
N VAL A 45 30.88 24.34 -25.69
CA VAL A 45 30.81 23.45 -24.53
C VAL A 45 31.45 22.10 -24.87
N ASN A 46 32.49 21.73 -24.14
CA ASN A 46 33.06 20.38 -24.20
C ASN A 46 32.24 19.44 -23.31
N VAL A 47 31.61 18.44 -23.91
CA VAL A 47 30.80 17.44 -23.20
C VAL A 47 31.60 16.15 -22.99
N GLY A 48 31.67 15.66 -21.76
CA GLY A 48 32.28 14.39 -21.40
C GLY A 48 31.24 13.42 -20.83
N LEU A 49 31.40 12.12 -21.12
CA LEU A 49 30.61 11.08 -20.45
C LEU A 49 31.24 10.80 -19.08
N TYR A 50 30.46 11.01 -18.03
CA TYR A 50 30.82 10.63 -16.68
C TYR A 50 29.80 9.64 -16.16
N SER A 51 30.29 8.47 -15.73
CA SER A 51 29.48 7.51 -14.97
C SER A 51 29.78 7.72 -13.49
N PRO A 52 28.94 8.47 -12.75
CA PRO A 52 29.16 8.66 -11.33
C PRO A 52 29.13 7.32 -10.60
N PRO A 53 30.01 7.08 -9.61
CA PRO A 53 29.90 5.91 -8.76
C PRO A 53 28.52 5.92 -8.09
N GLN A 54 27.76 4.85 -8.28
CA GLN A 54 26.45 4.72 -7.65
C GLN A 54 26.67 4.50 -6.15
N PRO A 55 26.05 5.30 -5.28
CA PRO A 55 26.09 5.03 -3.85
C PRO A 55 25.46 3.65 -3.58
N ILE A 56 26.01 2.96 -2.59
CA ILE A 56 25.56 1.61 -2.22
C ILE A 56 24.22 1.68 -1.44
N PHE A 57 23.93 2.83 -0.81
CA PHE A 57 22.81 2.99 0.11
C PHE A 57 22.10 4.33 -0.09
N ASP A 58 20.79 4.26 -0.34
CA ASP A 58 19.93 5.43 -0.55
C ASP A 58 19.19 5.77 0.75
N TYR A 59 19.30 7.03 1.22
CA TYR A 59 18.61 7.49 2.43
C TYR A 59 17.07 7.46 2.33
N SER A 60 16.52 7.42 1.11
CA SER A 60 15.08 7.27 0.88
C SER A 60 14.53 5.96 1.47
N LEU A 61 15.33 4.89 1.54
CA LEU A 61 14.95 3.61 2.15
C LEU A 61 14.73 3.75 3.66
N VAL A 62 15.52 4.59 4.33
CA VAL A 62 15.35 4.87 5.77
C VAL A 62 14.05 5.63 6.02
N ILE A 63 13.70 6.60 5.17
CA ILE A 63 12.43 7.33 5.30
C ILE A 63 11.25 6.37 5.12
N ILE A 64 11.30 5.52 4.09
CA ILE A 64 10.27 4.51 3.84
C ILE A 64 10.16 3.55 5.03
N PHE A 65 11.29 3.10 5.58
CA PHE A 65 11.32 2.26 6.78
C PHE A 65 10.59 2.91 7.96
N LEU A 66 10.88 4.19 8.23
CA LEU A 66 10.26 4.93 9.33
C LEU A 66 8.75 5.09 9.13
N ILE A 67 8.30 5.39 7.90
CA ILE A 67 6.88 5.47 7.57
C ILE A 67 6.19 4.11 7.78
N ALA A 68 6.79 3.02 7.29
CA ALA A 68 6.25 1.67 7.43
C ALA A 68 6.14 1.25 8.90
N MET A 69 7.20 1.46 9.69
CA MET A 69 7.22 1.19 11.12
C MET A 69 6.18 2.02 11.88
N PHE A 70 6.03 3.30 11.54
CA PHE A 70 5.01 4.17 12.11
C PHE A 70 3.59 3.64 11.82
N CYS A 71 3.28 3.31 10.57
CA CYS A 71 1.97 2.78 10.17
C CYS A 71 1.63 1.46 10.90
N VAL A 72 2.56 0.51 10.94
CA VAL A 72 2.33 -0.81 11.55
C VAL A 72 2.19 -0.70 13.06
N SER A 73 3.09 0.03 13.74
CA SER A 73 3.06 0.17 15.20
C SER A 73 1.84 0.97 15.66
N LEU A 74 1.55 2.11 15.05
CA LEU A 74 0.41 2.95 15.42
C LEU A 74 -0.92 2.29 15.05
N GLY A 75 -1.03 1.67 13.87
CA GLY A 75 -2.21 0.92 13.45
C GLY A 75 -2.49 -0.26 14.37
N GLY A 76 -1.46 -1.05 14.68
CA GLY A 76 -1.57 -2.16 15.64
C GLY A 76 -1.92 -1.70 17.06
N TYR A 77 -1.30 -0.61 17.53
CA TYR A 77 -1.60 -0.01 18.84
C TYR A 77 -3.05 0.46 18.93
N TRP A 78 -3.51 1.20 17.93
CA TRP A 78 -4.86 1.72 17.85
C TRP A 78 -5.88 0.58 17.80
N SER A 79 -5.60 -0.45 17.02
CA SER A 79 -6.42 -1.65 16.91
C SER A 79 -6.62 -2.37 18.25
N GLY A 80 -5.57 -2.49 19.07
CA GLY A 80 -5.67 -3.05 20.42
C GLY A 80 -6.36 -2.11 21.44
N ARG A 81 -6.13 -0.80 21.36
CA ARG A 81 -6.85 0.18 22.21
C ARG A 81 -8.35 0.20 21.93
N ALA A 82 -8.75 0.11 20.67
CA ALA A 82 -10.16 0.02 20.30
C ALA A 82 -10.81 -1.24 20.90
N GLU A 83 -10.08 -2.35 20.96
CA GLU A 83 -10.55 -3.59 21.61
C GLU A 83 -10.63 -3.44 23.13
N LEU A 84 -9.65 -2.79 23.77
CA LEU A 84 -9.67 -2.52 25.20
C LEU A 84 -10.85 -1.63 25.61
N GLU A 85 -11.17 -0.62 24.82
CA GLU A 85 -12.36 0.22 25.05
C GLU A 85 -13.66 -0.58 24.93
N LYS A 86 -13.75 -1.50 23.96
CA LYS A 86 -14.90 -2.42 23.81
C LYS A 86 -15.05 -3.32 25.05
N LEU A 87 -13.97 -3.89 25.56
CA LEU A 87 -13.99 -4.72 26.79
C LEU A 87 -14.38 -3.91 28.04
N LYS A 88 -13.92 -2.65 28.17
CA LYS A 88 -14.24 -1.79 29.31
C LYS A 88 -15.70 -1.33 29.35
N ARG A 89 -16.34 -1.16 28.19
CA ARG A 89 -17.74 -0.71 28.12
C ARG A 89 -18.73 -1.79 28.57
N GLY A 90 -18.31 -3.06 28.60
CA GLY A 90 -19.17 -4.19 28.94
C GLY A 90 -20.32 -4.40 27.92
N PRO A 91 -21.03 -5.54 27.96
CA PRO A 91 -22.25 -5.71 27.20
C PRO A 91 -23.32 -4.79 27.79
N ASN A 92 -23.85 -3.84 27.01
CA ASN A 92 -24.85 -2.89 27.49
C ASN A 92 -26.25 -3.52 27.33
N PRO A 93 -26.98 -3.87 28.40
CA PRO A 93 -28.16 -4.75 28.32
C PRO A 93 -29.45 -4.03 27.85
N GLY A 94 -29.37 -2.99 27.03
CA GLY A 94 -30.56 -2.17 26.72
C GLY A 94 -30.53 -1.27 25.50
N SER A 95 -29.51 -1.34 24.64
CA SER A 95 -29.59 -0.74 23.31
C SER A 95 -29.94 -1.84 22.33
N ASN A 96 -30.97 -1.63 21.49
CA ASN A 96 -31.17 -2.38 20.27
C ASN A 96 -29.92 -2.20 19.38
N GLU A 97 -28.86 -2.98 19.64
CA GLU A 97 -27.59 -2.99 18.93
C GLU A 97 -27.73 -3.77 17.62
N SER A 98 -28.65 -3.34 16.76
CA SER A 98 -28.73 -3.76 15.36
C SER A 98 -28.44 -2.61 14.38
N LEU A 99 -27.95 -1.46 14.87
CA LEU A 99 -27.80 -0.25 14.05
C LEU A 99 -26.53 0.59 14.26
N SER A 100 -25.50 0.02 14.89
CA SER A 100 -24.13 0.59 14.82
C SER A 100 -23.05 -0.41 15.23
N ASP A 101 -23.11 -1.64 14.73
CA ASP A 101 -21.85 -2.36 14.53
C ASP A 101 -21.05 -1.50 13.56
N GLU A 102 -19.95 -0.87 14.01
CA GLU A 102 -18.89 -0.44 13.10
C GLU A 102 -18.72 -1.60 12.11
N GLU A 103 -18.82 -1.38 10.80
CA GLU A 103 -18.60 -2.39 9.75
C GLU A 103 -17.16 -2.93 9.88
N THR A 104 -16.92 -3.76 10.89
CA THR A 104 -15.64 -4.40 11.12
C THR A 104 -15.65 -5.63 10.26
N LEU A 105 -15.01 -5.53 9.10
CA LEU A 105 -14.88 -6.64 8.18
C LEU A 105 -14.01 -7.72 8.85
N THR A 106 -14.64 -8.80 9.29
CA THR A 106 -13.95 -9.94 9.87
C THR A 106 -13.39 -10.83 8.76
N LEU A 107 -12.07 -11.00 8.71
CA LEU A 107 -11.43 -11.88 7.74
C LEU A 107 -11.47 -13.34 8.20
N THR A 108 -12.58 -14.01 7.89
CA THR A 108 -12.68 -15.48 7.95
C THR A 108 -11.73 -16.12 6.92
N PRO A 109 -11.28 -17.37 7.12
CA PRO A 109 -10.42 -18.05 6.14
C PRO A 109 -11.00 -18.07 4.73
N LEU A 110 -12.32 -18.21 4.60
CA LEU A 110 -13.01 -18.15 3.31
C LEU A 110 -12.90 -16.75 2.69
N SER A 111 -13.19 -15.69 3.45
CA SER A 111 -13.06 -14.32 2.96
C SER A 111 -11.62 -13.96 2.58
N ALA A 112 -10.60 -14.54 3.24
CA ALA A 112 -9.21 -14.37 2.86
C ALA A 112 -8.91 -14.97 1.48
N VAL A 113 -9.42 -16.16 1.18
CA VAL A 113 -9.29 -16.78 -0.16
C VAL A 113 -10.00 -15.93 -1.22
N ILE A 114 -11.22 -15.47 -0.94
CA ILE A 114 -11.98 -14.59 -1.83
C ILE A 114 -11.22 -13.28 -2.08
N PHE A 115 -10.68 -12.67 -1.02
CA PHE A 115 -9.89 -11.44 -1.08
C PHE A 115 -8.65 -11.61 -1.97
N VAL A 116 -7.86 -12.66 -1.77
CA VAL A 116 -6.66 -12.91 -2.60
C VAL A 116 -7.04 -13.21 -4.04
N SER A 117 -8.10 -14.01 -4.27
CA SER A 117 -8.62 -14.27 -5.61
C SER A 117 -9.02 -12.97 -6.33
N PHE A 118 -9.73 -12.07 -5.62
CA PHE A 118 -10.07 -10.75 -6.13
C PHE A 118 -8.83 -9.92 -6.46
N CYS A 119 -7.80 -9.91 -5.61
CA CYS A 119 -6.52 -9.24 -5.90
C CYS A 119 -5.86 -9.79 -7.17
N CYS A 120 -5.84 -11.12 -7.36
CA CYS A 120 -5.31 -11.76 -8.57
C CYS A 120 -6.08 -11.32 -9.82
N ILE A 121 -7.41 -11.40 -9.77
CA ILE A 121 -8.28 -11.03 -10.89
C ILE A 121 -8.10 -9.55 -11.23
N MET A 122 -8.10 -8.67 -10.22
CA MET A 122 -7.91 -7.24 -10.42
C MET A 122 -6.54 -6.91 -11.03
N LEU A 123 -5.46 -7.57 -10.59
CA LEU A 123 -4.13 -7.33 -11.15
C LEU A 123 -4.06 -7.78 -12.62
N VAL A 124 -4.57 -8.96 -12.95
CA VAL A 124 -4.60 -9.47 -14.34
C VAL A 124 -5.49 -8.58 -15.22
N LEU A 125 -6.66 -8.17 -14.73
CA LEU A 125 -7.52 -7.22 -15.47
C LEU A 125 -6.83 -5.88 -15.67
N MET A 126 -6.07 -5.40 -14.69
CA MET A 126 -5.32 -4.15 -14.79
C MET A 126 -4.19 -4.25 -15.82
N TYR A 127 -3.57 -5.43 -15.98
CA TYR A 127 -2.61 -5.67 -17.06
C TYR A 127 -3.25 -5.54 -18.45
N PHE A 128 -4.46 -6.08 -18.66
CA PHE A 128 -5.13 -5.99 -19.97
C PHE A 128 -5.85 -4.66 -20.21
N PHE A 129 -6.46 -4.06 -19.18
CA PHE A 129 -7.34 -2.90 -19.28
C PHE A 129 -6.81 -1.67 -18.53
N TYR A 130 -5.48 -1.47 -18.54
CA TYR A 130 -4.82 -0.42 -17.76
C TYR A 130 -5.41 0.98 -17.98
N LYS A 131 -5.67 1.34 -19.25
CA LYS A 131 -6.19 2.67 -19.65
C LYS A 131 -7.45 3.09 -18.88
N TRP A 132 -8.34 2.14 -18.54
CA TRP A 132 -9.59 2.43 -17.82
C TRP A 132 -9.50 2.09 -16.33
N LEU A 133 -8.90 0.95 -16.00
CA LEU A 133 -8.89 0.42 -14.63
C LEU A 133 -8.04 1.30 -13.69
N VAL A 134 -7.01 1.98 -14.20
CA VAL A 134 -6.20 2.92 -13.39
C VAL A 134 -7.06 4.04 -12.79
N TYR A 135 -7.99 4.62 -13.55
CA TYR A 135 -8.88 5.67 -13.06
C TYR A 135 -9.89 5.13 -12.03
N VAL A 136 -10.34 3.88 -12.18
CA VAL A 136 -11.19 3.20 -11.19
C VAL A 136 -10.44 3.04 -9.88
N VAL A 137 -9.19 2.56 -9.91
CA VAL A 137 -8.38 2.42 -8.69
C VAL A 137 -8.10 3.78 -8.04
N ILE A 138 -7.84 4.83 -8.83
CA ILE A 138 -7.66 6.18 -8.31
C ILE A 138 -8.95 6.68 -7.63
N ALA A 139 -10.11 6.48 -8.23
CA ALA A 139 -11.39 6.87 -7.64
C ALA A 139 -11.66 6.14 -6.32
N VAL A 140 -11.44 4.82 -6.28
CA VAL A 140 -11.57 4.01 -5.06
C VAL A 140 -10.60 4.48 -3.98
N PHE A 141 -9.34 4.77 -4.35
CA PHE A 141 -8.35 5.30 -3.42
C PHE A 141 -8.78 6.66 -2.86
N CYS A 142 -9.32 7.57 -3.66
CA CYS A 142 -9.80 8.87 -3.19
C CYS A 142 -10.94 8.73 -2.17
N ILE A 143 -11.93 7.87 -2.45
CA ILE A 143 -13.08 7.62 -1.55
C ILE A 143 -12.59 6.99 -0.24
N ALA A 144 -11.77 5.93 -0.35
CA ALA A 144 -11.22 5.24 0.81
C ALA A 144 -10.35 6.16 1.66
N SER A 145 -9.57 7.05 1.03
CA SER A 145 -8.70 8.01 1.73
C SER A 145 -9.48 9.10 2.44
N VAL A 146 -10.57 9.62 1.86
CA VAL A 146 -11.45 10.58 2.55
C VAL A 146 -12.03 9.96 3.82
N SER A 147 -12.62 8.76 3.71
CA SER A 147 -13.18 8.03 4.84
C SER A 147 -12.11 7.76 5.91
N SER A 148 -10.94 7.25 5.50
CA SER A 148 -9.85 6.90 6.40
C SER A 148 -9.25 8.11 7.10
N MET A 149 -9.06 9.22 6.39
CA MET A 149 -8.52 10.45 6.95
C MET A 149 -9.51 11.12 7.89
N TYR A 150 -10.80 11.10 7.57
CA TYR A 150 -11.85 11.55 8.47
C TYR A 150 -11.87 10.72 9.78
N CYS A 151 -11.78 9.39 9.69
CA CYS A 151 -11.67 8.53 10.86
C CYS A 151 -10.41 8.80 11.69
N CYS A 152 -9.28 9.02 11.03
CA CYS A 152 -8.01 9.30 11.71
C CYS A 152 -8.06 10.64 12.45
N LEU A 153 -8.47 11.68 11.73
CA LEU A 153 -8.43 13.05 12.21
C LEU A 153 -9.55 13.32 13.22
N SER A 154 -10.75 12.73 13.05
CA SER A 154 -11.83 12.83 14.05
C SER A 154 -11.43 12.26 15.41
N ALA A 155 -10.64 11.17 15.43
CA ALA A 155 -10.12 10.62 16.67
C ALA A 155 -9.05 11.51 17.33
N LEU A 156 -8.23 12.21 16.54
CA LEU A 156 -7.30 13.22 17.05
C LEU A 156 -8.05 14.45 17.60
N LEU A 157 -9.11 14.89 16.91
CA LEU A 157 -9.91 16.05 17.33
C LEU A 157 -10.73 15.81 18.61
N LYS A 158 -11.01 14.55 19.00
CA LYS A 158 -11.65 14.26 20.30
C LYS A 158 -10.84 14.79 21.48
N ASN A 159 -9.52 14.93 21.33
CA ASN A 159 -8.64 15.44 22.37
C ASN A 159 -8.55 16.98 22.39
N ILE A 160 -9.21 17.68 21.45
CA ILE A 160 -9.16 19.15 21.34
C ILE A 160 -10.52 19.74 21.81
N PRO A 161 -10.54 20.60 22.83
CA PRO A 161 -11.79 21.15 23.41
C PRO A 161 -12.44 22.28 22.59
N TYR A 162 -11.80 22.79 21.53
CA TYR A 162 -12.31 23.89 20.72
C TYR A 162 -13.36 23.45 19.68
N GLY A 163 -14.39 24.27 19.47
CA GLY A 163 -15.34 24.16 18.33
C GLY A 163 -16.66 23.41 18.58
N GLN A 164 -17.20 23.40 19.79
CA GLN A 164 -18.42 22.66 20.18
C GLN A 164 -19.75 23.29 19.72
N CYS A 165 -19.74 24.15 18.69
CA CYS A 165 -20.98 24.74 18.17
C CYS A 165 -21.81 23.65 17.45
N ARG A 166 -23.04 23.44 17.92
CA ARG A 166 -24.01 22.49 17.35
C ARG A 166 -25.08 23.27 16.59
N PHE A 167 -25.28 22.95 15.30
CA PHE A 167 -26.44 23.44 14.57
C PHE A 167 -27.51 22.34 14.50
N PRO A 168 -28.77 22.65 14.85
CA PRO A 168 -29.88 21.73 14.60
C PRO A 168 -30.22 21.77 13.11
N CYS A 169 -29.97 20.68 12.39
CA CYS A 169 -30.41 20.52 11.01
C CYS A 169 -31.03 19.13 10.85
N TRP A 170 -32.31 19.07 10.46
CA TRP A 170 -33.07 17.83 10.18
C TRP A 170 -32.91 16.74 11.28
N ASN A 171 -33.55 16.95 12.43
CA ASN A 171 -33.68 15.98 13.53
C ASN A 171 -32.38 15.35 14.10
N ARG A 172 -31.19 15.81 13.70
CA ARG A 172 -29.88 15.45 14.28
C ARG A 172 -29.06 16.71 14.54
N ALA A 173 -28.38 16.76 15.68
CA ALA A 173 -27.42 17.83 15.96
C ALA A 173 -26.12 17.53 15.19
N LEU A 174 -25.81 18.32 14.16
CA LEU A 174 -24.54 18.22 13.44
C LEU A 174 -23.51 19.13 14.11
N GLU A 175 -22.38 18.57 14.54
CA GLU A 175 -21.25 19.35 15.04
C GLU A 175 -20.54 20.01 13.84
N VAL A 176 -20.46 21.35 13.81
CA VAL A 176 -19.82 22.13 12.74
C VAL A 176 -18.42 21.63 12.44
N ARG A 177 -17.70 21.25 13.49
CA ARG A 177 -16.34 20.74 13.45
C ARG A 177 -16.21 19.48 12.59
N LEU A 178 -17.18 18.57 12.63
CA LEU A 178 -17.15 17.33 11.83
C LEU A 178 -17.42 17.61 10.35
N VAL A 179 -18.29 18.59 10.05
CA VAL A 179 -18.58 19.01 8.66
C VAL A 179 -17.37 19.71 8.05
N PHE A 180 -16.74 20.64 8.78
CA PHE A 180 -15.51 21.30 8.35
C PHE A 180 -14.37 20.30 8.15
N LEU A 181 -14.26 19.33 9.06
CA LEU A 181 -13.29 18.25 8.95
C LEU A 181 -13.50 17.40 7.69
N LEU A 182 -14.75 17.02 7.40
CA LEU A 182 -15.08 16.26 6.19
C LEU A 182 -14.74 17.06 4.92
N LEU A 183 -15.11 18.34 4.87
CA LEU A 183 -14.76 19.25 3.77
C LEU A 183 -13.25 19.35 3.57
N PHE A 184 -12.50 19.47 4.66
CA PHE A 184 -11.03 19.47 4.63
C PHE A 184 -10.48 18.15 4.07
N CYS A 185 -11.01 17.01 4.49
CA CYS A 185 -10.58 15.71 3.98
C CYS A 185 -10.87 15.53 2.48
N VAL A 186 -12.05 15.97 2.03
CA VAL A 186 -12.42 15.96 0.61
C VAL A 186 -11.50 16.89 -0.18
N ALA A 187 -11.24 18.10 0.31
CA ALA A 187 -10.38 19.06 -0.36
C ALA A 187 -8.96 18.53 -0.57
N LEU A 188 -8.36 17.89 0.44
CA LEU A 188 -7.03 17.27 0.32
C LEU A 188 -7.02 16.12 -0.70
N SER A 189 -8.04 15.24 -0.67
CA SER A 189 -8.14 14.12 -1.61
C SER A 189 -8.33 14.59 -3.06
N VAL A 190 -9.18 15.60 -3.28
CA VAL A 190 -9.40 16.22 -4.61
C VAL A 190 -8.15 16.95 -5.10
N THR A 191 -7.47 17.70 -4.22
CA THR A 191 -6.21 18.40 -4.55
C THR A 191 -5.17 17.39 -5.02
N TRP A 192 -5.03 16.27 -4.31
CA TRP A 192 -4.15 15.19 -4.75
C TRP A 192 -4.58 14.64 -6.11
N ALA A 193 -5.87 14.32 -6.30
CA ALA A 193 -6.38 13.74 -7.54
C ALA A 193 -6.15 14.64 -8.77
N VAL A 194 -6.27 15.95 -8.62
CA VAL A 194 -6.07 16.94 -9.70
C VAL A 194 -4.58 17.13 -10.00
N PHE A 195 -3.74 17.24 -8.96
CA PHE A 195 -2.32 17.53 -9.12
C PHE A 195 -1.43 16.29 -9.08
N ARG A 196 -2.00 15.08 -9.21
CA ARG A 196 -1.27 13.80 -9.05
C ARG A 196 -0.08 13.62 -9.99
N ASN A 197 -0.12 14.22 -11.18
CA ASN A 197 0.95 14.14 -12.18
C ASN A 197 2.12 15.08 -11.86
N ASN A 198 2.00 15.92 -10.83
CA ASN A 198 3.00 16.91 -10.46
C ASN A 198 4.02 16.28 -9.48
N GLU A 199 5.09 15.71 -10.01
CA GLU A 199 6.03 14.87 -9.26
C GLU A 199 6.80 15.61 -8.14
N SER A 200 6.87 16.94 -8.16
CA SER A 200 7.63 17.72 -7.16
C SER A 200 7.05 17.64 -5.74
N TRP A 201 5.73 17.61 -5.59
CA TRP A 201 5.07 17.69 -4.28
C TRP A 201 3.89 16.73 -4.10
N ALA A 202 3.29 16.20 -5.18
CA ALA A 202 2.12 15.33 -5.07
C ALA A 202 2.40 14.03 -4.31
N TRP A 203 3.66 13.58 -4.26
CA TRP A 203 4.10 12.42 -3.49
C TRP A 203 3.88 12.58 -1.98
N ILE A 204 4.03 13.80 -1.45
CA ILE A 204 3.81 14.09 -0.02
C ILE A 204 2.35 13.85 0.33
N LEU A 205 1.46 14.40 -0.49
CA LEU A 205 0.03 14.29 -0.28
C LEU A 205 -0.44 12.84 -0.48
N GLN A 206 0.12 12.12 -1.46
CA GLN A 206 -0.11 10.68 -1.63
C GLN A 206 0.28 9.89 -0.37
N ASN A 207 1.44 10.18 0.22
CA ASN A 207 1.91 9.48 1.41
C ASN A 207 1.05 9.79 2.64
N ILE A 208 0.57 11.03 2.82
CA ILE A 208 -0.33 11.39 3.92
C ILE A 208 -1.68 10.65 3.80
N LEU A 209 -2.26 10.62 2.59
CA LEU A 209 -3.48 9.87 2.31
C LEU A 209 -3.25 8.36 2.50
N GLY A 210 -2.11 7.85 2.03
CA GLY A 210 -1.69 6.45 2.17
C GLY A 210 -1.48 6.02 3.63
N ILE A 211 -0.86 6.85 4.47
CA ILE A 211 -0.72 6.60 5.92
C ILE A 211 -2.11 6.50 6.57
N SER A 212 -2.98 7.45 6.28
CA SER A 212 -4.35 7.47 6.82
C SER A 212 -5.12 6.21 6.39
N PHE A 213 -5.02 5.84 5.11
CA PHE A 213 -5.59 4.62 4.55
C PHE A 213 -5.07 3.37 5.26
N CYS A 214 -3.74 3.22 5.39
CA CYS A 214 -3.12 2.05 6.03
C CYS A 214 -3.54 1.92 7.50
N LEU A 215 -3.52 3.03 8.26
CA LEU A 215 -3.92 3.04 9.67
C LEU A 215 -5.39 2.62 9.84
N ASN A 216 -6.28 3.20 9.03
CA ASN A 216 -7.69 2.87 9.09
C ASN A 216 -7.93 1.40 8.69
N PHE A 217 -7.25 0.91 7.66
CA PHE A 217 -7.40 -0.47 7.19
C PHE A 217 -6.92 -1.50 8.23
N ILE A 218 -5.76 -1.26 8.88
CA ILE A 218 -5.25 -2.10 9.97
C ILE A 218 -6.20 -2.08 11.19
N ARG A 219 -6.89 -0.96 11.42
CA ARG A 219 -7.89 -0.81 12.50
C ARG A 219 -9.19 -1.55 12.18
N THR A 220 -9.76 -1.37 10.99
CA THR A 220 -11.11 -1.85 10.63
C THR A 220 -11.13 -3.35 10.38
N LEU A 221 -10.09 -3.89 9.74
CA LEU A 221 -10.01 -5.32 9.48
C LEU A 221 -9.75 -6.11 10.76
N LYS A 222 -10.64 -7.05 11.05
CA LYS A 222 -10.54 -7.92 12.21
C LYS A 222 -10.16 -9.33 11.80
N MET A 223 -8.99 -9.79 12.26
CA MET A 223 -8.61 -11.20 12.14
C MET A 223 -9.20 -11.94 13.35
N PRO A 224 -10.09 -12.92 13.15
CA PRO A 224 -10.71 -13.64 14.26
C PRO A 224 -9.71 -14.58 14.94
N ASN A 225 -8.89 -15.27 14.14
CA ASN A 225 -8.01 -16.35 14.58
C ASN A 225 -6.63 -16.24 13.93
N PHE A 226 -5.59 -16.76 14.60
CA PHE A 226 -4.26 -16.85 13.99
C PHE A 226 -4.24 -17.71 12.73
N LYS A 227 -5.12 -18.73 12.62
CA LYS A 227 -5.33 -19.49 11.38
C LYS A 227 -5.65 -18.60 10.18
N SER A 228 -6.51 -17.60 10.34
CA SER A 228 -6.84 -16.65 9.27
C SER A 228 -5.62 -15.84 8.86
N CYS A 229 -4.81 -15.40 9.84
CA CYS A 229 -3.56 -14.68 9.55
C CYS A 229 -2.58 -15.57 8.76
N LEU A 230 -2.39 -16.82 9.19
CA LEU A 230 -1.50 -17.77 8.51
C LEU A 230 -1.95 -18.04 7.07
N ILE A 231 -3.24 -18.28 6.85
CA ILE A 231 -3.81 -18.53 5.52
C ILE A 231 -3.68 -17.28 4.64
N LEU A 232 -4.07 -16.10 5.14
CA LEU A 232 -3.98 -14.85 4.38
C LEU A 232 -2.55 -14.52 3.98
N LEU A 233 -1.61 -14.51 4.96
CA LEU A 233 -0.20 -14.20 4.69
C LEU A 233 0.45 -15.26 3.80
N GLY A 234 0.11 -16.54 3.98
CA GLY A 234 0.61 -17.63 3.14
C GLY A 234 0.13 -17.54 1.69
N LEU A 235 -1.15 -17.22 1.47
CA LEU A 235 -1.71 -17.02 0.12
C LEU A 235 -1.12 -15.77 -0.55
N LEU A 236 -0.94 -14.68 0.19
CA LEU A 236 -0.33 -13.46 -0.34
C LEU A 236 1.17 -13.62 -0.63
N LEU A 237 1.88 -14.42 0.17
CA LEU A 237 3.25 -14.84 -0.13
C LEU A 237 3.31 -15.62 -1.46
N LEU A 238 2.43 -16.61 -1.63
CA LEU A 238 2.37 -17.38 -2.87
C LEU A 238 2.04 -16.50 -4.08
N TYR A 239 1.10 -15.55 -3.90
CA TYR A 239 0.77 -14.53 -4.89
C TYR A 239 1.99 -13.70 -5.29
N ASP A 240 2.74 -13.15 -4.34
CA ASP A 240 3.88 -12.27 -4.60
C ASP A 240 5.01 -13.04 -5.32
N VAL A 241 5.30 -14.26 -4.87
CA VAL A 241 6.27 -15.17 -5.52
C VAL A 241 5.85 -15.51 -6.96
N PHE A 242 4.57 -15.84 -7.17
CA PHE A 242 4.05 -16.16 -8.51
C PHE A 242 4.16 -14.93 -9.44
N PHE A 243 3.65 -13.77 -9.00
CA PHE A 243 3.62 -12.58 -9.84
C PHE A 243 5.00 -11.97 -10.06
N VAL A 244 5.96 -12.11 -9.15
CA VAL A 244 7.32 -11.59 -9.35
C VAL A 244 8.23 -12.55 -10.11
N PHE A 245 8.23 -13.85 -9.79
CA PHE A 245 9.19 -14.79 -10.38
C PHE A 245 8.65 -15.64 -11.52
N ILE A 246 7.36 -15.99 -11.53
CA ILE A 246 6.80 -16.88 -12.56
C ILE A 246 6.31 -16.09 -13.78
N THR A 247 5.70 -14.92 -13.59
CA THR A 247 5.15 -14.15 -14.72
C THR A 247 6.16 -13.62 -15.74
N PRO A 248 7.44 -13.34 -15.41
CA PRO A 248 8.44 -13.03 -16.43
C PRO A 248 8.62 -14.14 -17.48
N TYR A 249 8.35 -15.40 -17.14
CA TYR A 249 8.41 -16.52 -18.08
C TYR A 249 7.18 -16.64 -18.97
N ILE A 250 6.06 -16.00 -18.58
CA ILE A 250 4.78 -16.02 -19.29
C ILE A 250 4.65 -14.77 -20.19
N THR A 251 5.26 -13.66 -19.78
CA THR A 251 5.11 -12.36 -20.44
C THR A 251 6.14 -12.19 -21.56
N LYS A 252 5.71 -11.69 -22.72
CA LYS A 252 6.58 -11.49 -23.90
C LYS A 252 7.72 -10.48 -23.65
N SER A 253 7.53 -9.55 -22.71
CA SER A 253 8.50 -8.51 -22.33
C SER A 253 9.65 -9.03 -21.46
N GLY A 254 9.52 -10.23 -20.88
CA GLY A 254 10.49 -10.77 -19.92
C GLY A 254 10.54 -10.04 -18.58
N GLU A 255 9.64 -9.09 -18.34
CA GLU A 255 9.45 -8.39 -17.06
C GLU A 255 8.23 -8.96 -16.33
N SER A 256 8.17 -8.79 -15.01
CA SER A 256 7.04 -9.29 -14.22
C SER A 256 5.81 -8.40 -14.37
N ILE A 257 4.63 -8.99 -14.40
CA ILE A 257 3.35 -8.26 -14.50
C ILE A 257 3.22 -7.26 -13.34
N MET A 258 3.71 -7.62 -12.14
CA MET A 258 3.70 -6.72 -10.99
C MET A 258 4.51 -5.45 -11.20
N VAL A 259 5.66 -5.54 -11.88
CA VAL A 259 6.50 -4.37 -12.21
C VAL A 259 5.87 -3.55 -13.33
N GLU A 260 5.40 -4.21 -14.39
CA GLU A 260 4.77 -3.56 -15.54
C GLU A 260 3.52 -2.77 -15.16
N VAL A 261 2.72 -3.30 -14.24
CA VAL A 261 1.52 -2.63 -13.75
C VAL A 261 1.82 -1.52 -12.73
N ALA A 262 2.84 -1.70 -11.88
CA ALA A 262 3.24 -0.68 -10.92
C ALA A 262 3.84 0.57 -11.58
N VAL A 263 4.57 0.36 -12.69
CA VAL A 263 5.26 1.42 -13.45
C VAL A 263 4.38 1.96 -14.59
N GLY A 264 3.51 1.12 -15.15
CA GLY A 264 2.64 1.45 -16.28
C GLY A 264 3.14 0.78 -17.58
N PRO A 265 2.24 0.21 -18.43
CA PRO A 265 2.63 -0.55 -19.63
C PRO A 265 3.42 0.23 -20.69
N LEU A 266 3.40 1.56 -20.65
CA LEU A 266 4.06 2.40 -21.66
C LEU A 266 5.54 2.69 -21.34
N GLU A 267 5.98 2.51 -20.09
CA GLU A 267 7.40 2.60 -19.71
C GLU A 267 8.11 1.24 -19.86
N SER A 268 7.40 0.10 -19.80
CA SER A 268 7.98 -1.25 -19.95
C SER A 268 8.24 -1.68 -21.39
N SER A 269 7.47 -1.15 -22.37
CA SER A 269 7.74 -1.36 -23.80
C SER A 269 9.09 -0.81 -24.28
N GLU A 270 9.82 -0.06 -23.43
CA GLU A 270 11.18 0.41 -23.72
C GLU A 270 12.20 -0.70 -23.98
N LYS A 271 11.90 -1.98 -23.67
CA LYS A 271 12.85 -3.08 -23.89
C LYS A 271 12.56 -4.05 -25.04
N SER A 272 11.37 -4.04 -25.67
CA SER A 272 10.97 -5.25 -26.41
C SER A 272 10.41 -5.15 -27.84
N ASP A 273 10.34 -4.01 -28.52
CA ASP A 273 10.03 -4.07 -29.96
C ASP A 273 10.73 -2.99 -30.79
N GLY A 274 11.68 -3.46 -31.61
CA GLY A 274 12.35 -2.70 -32.67
C GLY A 274 11.62 -2.76 -34.01
N ASN A 275 10.31 -3.01 -34.01
CA ASN A 275 9.53 -3.03 -35.23
C ASN A 275 8.88 -1.67 -35.48
N LEU A 276 9.42 -0.99 -36.48
CA LEU A 276 8.84 0.15 -37.16
C LEU A 276 7.43 -0.21 -37.65
N MET A 277 6.41 0.26 -36.96
CA MET A 277 5.04 0.38 -37.48
C MET A 277 4.52 1.77 -37.13
N ASP A 278 3.81 2.34 -38.08
CA ASP A 278 3.57 3.76 -38.30
C ASP A 278 3.26 4.62 -37.07
N ALA A 279 4.03 5.70 -36.97
CA ALA A 279 3.72 6.86 -36.16
C ALA A 279 2.57 7.65 -36.82
N SER A 280 1.36 7.11 -36.76
CA SER A 280 0.15 7.88 -37.04
C SER A 280 -1.02 7.31 -36.24
N ALA A 281 -1.49 8.15 -35.30
CA ALA A 281 -2.71 8.04 -34.49
C ALA A 281 -2.69 7.03 -33.31
N GLU A 282 -2.18 7.48 -32.16
CA GLU A 282 -3.04 7.66 -30.98
C GLU A 282 -2.42 8.69 -30.03
N GLN A 283 -3.00 9.88 -30.05
CA GLN A 283 -2.79 10.94 -29.08
C GLN A 283 -3.25 10.49 -27.69
N SER A 284 -2.49 10.94 -26.69
CA SER A 284 -2.98 11.26 -25.34
C SER A 284 -3.49 10.08 -24.49
N ALA A 285 -2.56 9.43 -23.77
CA ALA A 285 -2.86 9.01 -22.41
C ALA A 285 -1.89 9.74 -21.48
N PRO A 286 -2.37 10.48 -20.46
CA PRO A 286 -1.48 11.00 -19.42
C PRO A 286 -0.75 9.83 -18.74
N HIS A 287 0.49 10.06 -18.33
CA HIS A 287 1.34 9.11 -17.59
C HIS A 287 0.72 8.81 -16.21
N GLU A 288 -0.32 7.99 -16.18
CA GLU A 288 -1.04 7.71 -14.94
C GLU A 288 -0.34 6.62 -14.15
N LYS A 289 0.11 6.98 -12.94
CA LYS A 289 0.80 6.08 -12.00
C LYS A 289 -0.15 5.63 -10.91
N LEU A 290 -0.13 4.34 -10.58
CA LEU A 290 -1.03 3.75 -9.60
C LEU A 290 -0.74 4.26 -8.16
N PRO A 291 -1.76 4.66 -7.37
CA PRO A 291 -1.54 5.24 -6.05
C PRO A 291 -1.42 4.20 -4.92
N VAL A 292 -1.05 2.95 -5.22
CA VAL A 292 -1.01 1.85 -4.25
C VAL A 292 0.34 1.69 -3.53
N VAL A 293 1.21 2.69 -3.65
CA VAL A 293 2.58 2.67 -3.16
C VAL A 293 2.94 3.96 -2.44
N PHE A 294 3.77 3.87 -1.41
CA PHE A 294 4.51 5.02 -0.88
C PHE A 294 5.57 5.43 -1.89
N LYS A 295 5.72 6.74 -2.10
CA LYS A 295 6.71 7.32 -3.00
C LYS A 295 7.63 8.23 -2.20
N VAL A 296 8.93 7.95 -2.21
CA VAL A 296 9.93 8.84 -1.60
C VAL A 296 11.00 9.14 -2.64
N PRO A 297 11.28 10.42 -2.95
CA PRO A 297 12.32 10.75 -3.91
C PRO A 297 13.67 10.22 -3.41
N ARG A 298 14.46 9.66 -4.32
CA ARG A 298 15.85 9.26 -4.01
C ARG A 298 16.63 10.52 -3.67
N LEU A 299 17.29 10.49 -2.52
CA LEU A 299 18.02 11.63 -1.96
C LEU A 299 19.50 11.62 -2.36
N ASP A 300 19.89 10.77 -3.31
CA ASP A 300 21.29 10.65 -3.72
C ASP A 300 21.69 11.86 -4.57
N LEU A 301 22.86 12.42 -4.28
CA LEU A 301 23.44 13.57 -4.99
C LEU A 301 23.91 13.23 -6.42
N SER A 302 23.57 12.05 -6.95
CA SER A 302 24.03 11.62 -8.27
C SER A 302 23.13 12.19 -9.38
N PRO A 303 23.69 12.90 -10.39
CA PRO A 303 22.93 13.44 -11.52
C PRO A 303 22.18 12.36 -12.34
N ALA A 304 22.60 11.09 -12.24
CA ALA A 304 21.96 9.97 -12.92
C ALA A 304 20.55 9.65 -12.38
N VAL A 305 20.23 10.07 -11.16
CA VAL A 305 18.91 9.87 -10.54
C VAL A 305 17.81 10.69 -11.24
N LEU A 306 18.16 11.82 -11.86
CA LEU A 306 17.22 12.64 -12.64
C LEU A 306 16.67 11.91 -13.87
N CYS A 307 17.37 10.90 -14.39
CA CYS A 307 17.06 10.31 -15.70
C CYS A 307 16.35 8.95 -15.66
N MET A 308 16.51 8.12 -14.63
CA MET A 308 16.20 6.67 -14.77
C MET A 308 15.28 6.04 -13.70
N ARG A 309 14.92 6.75 -12.62
CA ARG A 309 13.83 6.44 -11.65
C ARG A 309 14.01 7.32 -10.40
N PRO A 310 13.26 8.43 -10.27
CA PRO A 310 13.49 9.37 -9.17
C PRO A 310 12.95 8.90 -7.81
N PHE A 311 12.16 7.83 -7.74
CA PHE A 311 11.48 7.41 -6.52
C PHE A 311 11.85 6.00 -6.05
N SER A 312 11.96 5.84 -4.74
CA SER A 312 11.86 4.57 -4.04
C SER A 312 10.39 4.28 -3.74
N LEU A 313 9.96 3.04 -4.00
CA LEU A 313 8.57 2.60 -3.90
C LEU A 313 8.41 1.51 -2.85
N LEU A 314 7.34 1.57 -2.07
CA LEU A 314 6.91 0.49 -1.15
C LEU A 314 5.41 0.29 -1.26
N GLY A 315 4.94 -0.94 -1.44
CA GLY A 315 3.51 -1.23 -1.57
C GLY A 315 2.75 -1.01 -0.26
N PHE A 316 1.52 -0.48 -0.35
CA PHE A 316 0.63 -0.43 0.83
C PHE A 316 0.32 -1.84 1.34
N GLY A 317 0.24 -2.83 0.45
CA GLY A 317 0.06 -4.24 0.81
C GLY A 317 1.15 -4.76 1.74
N ASP A 318 2.42 -4.38 1.52
CA ASP A 318 3.57 -4.83 2.30
C ASP A 318 3.59 -4.27 3.73
N VAL A 319 2.86 -3.17 3.96
CA VAL A 319 2.68 -2.55 5.28
C VAL A 319 1.42 -3.09 5.95
N VAL A 320 0.31 -3.09 5.21
CA VAL A 320 -1.00 -3.46 5.70
C VAL A 320 -1.06 -4.93 6.08
N VAL A 321 -0.58 -5.84 5.23
CA VAL A 321 -0.75 -7.29 5.40
C VAL A 321 -0.02 -7.80 6.65
N PRO A 322 1.29 -7.52 6.85
CA PRO A 322 1.94 -7.82 8.13
C PRO A 322 1.36 -6.98 9.29
N GLY A 323 0.89 -5.76 9.02
CA GLY A 323 0.22 -4.90 10.01
C GLY A 323 -1.04 -5.52 10.60
N LEU A 324 -1.81 -6.30 9.83
CA LEU A 324 -2.96 -7.06 10.33
C LEU A 324 -2.55 -8.13 11.35
N LEU A 325 -1.41 -8.78 11.15
CA LEU A 325 -0.86 -9.74 12.11
C LEU A 325 -0.42 -9.02 13.40
N VAL A 326 0.25 -7.88 13.29
CA VAL A 326 0.64 -7.05 14.46
C VAL A 326 -0.60 -6.58 15.24
N ALA A 327 -1.64 -6.15 14.53
CA ALA A 327 -2.93 -5.78 15.13
C ALA A 327 -3.60 -6.97 15.84
N TYR A 328 -3.58 -8.15 15.24
CA TYR A 328 -4.07 -9.38 15.87
C TYR A 328 -3.29 -9.69 17.16
N CYS A 329 -1.96 -9.62 17.13
CA CYS A 329 -1.10 -9.84 18.30
C CYS A 329 -1.44 -8.87 19.45
N ASN A 330 -1.66 -7.59 19.16
CA ASN A 330 -2.05 -6.62 20.19
C ASN A 330 -3.45 -6.87 20.75
N ARG A 331 -4.41 -7.22 19.90
CA ARG A 331 -5.76 -7.61 20.35
C ARG A 331 -5.72 -8.85 21.22
N PHE A 332 -4.91 -9.84 20.84
CA PHE A 332 -4.70 -11.04 21.63
C PHE A 332 -4.12 -10.69 23.00
N ASP A 333 -3.04 -9.89 23.06
CA ASP A 333 -2.45 -9.43 24.32
C ASP A 333 -3.47 -8.75 25.24
N VAL A 334 -4.32 -7.88 24.70
CA VAL A 334 -5.39 -7.21 25.44
C VAL A 334 -6.41 -8.22 25.99
N GLN A 335 -6.80 -9.22 25.20
CA GLN A 335 -7.75 -10.27 25.62
C GLN A 335 -7.17 -11.24 26.65
N THR A 336 -5.87 -11.52 26.62
CA THR A 336 -5.17 -12.32 27.64
C THR A 336 -4.67 -11.50 28.83
N SER A 337 -4.91 -10.18 28.86
CA SER A 337 -4.32 -9.28 29.86
C SER A 337 -2.79 -9.41 29.98
N SER A 338 -2.13 -9.70 28.85
CA SER A 338 -0.68 -9.81 28.73
C SER A 338 -0.06 -8.42 28.52
N SER A 339 1.21 -8.25 28.94
CA SER A 339 1.97 -6.99 28.90
C SER A 339 2.38 -6.54 27.48
N SER A 340 1.51 -6.69 26.49
CA SER A 340 1.77 -6.37 25.07
C SER A 340 2.97 -7.12 24.46
N VAL A 341 3.24 -8.33 24.94
CA VAL A 341 4.43 -9.10 24.55
C VAL A 341 4.35 -9.54 23.09
N TYR A 342 3.23 -10.10 22.65
CA TYR A 342 3.06 -10.49 21.25
C TYR A 342 3.13 -9.28 20.32
N PHE A 343 2.53 -8.15 20.71
CA PHE A 343 2.61 -6.90 19.95
C PHE A 343 4.04 -6.40 19.76
N ILE A 344 4.83 -6.31 20.84
CA ILE A 344 6.21 -5.80 20.79
C ILE A 344 7.09 -6.72 19.95
N PHE A 345 7.05 -8.03 20.21
CA PHE A 345 7.86 -8.99 19.46
C PHE A 345 7.49 -9.01 17.98
N CYS A 346 6.21 -9.01 17.63
CA CYS A 346 5.78 -8.99 16.22
C CYS A 346 6.16 -7.67 15.52
N THR A 347 6.12 -6.54 16.23
CA THR A 347 6.52 -5.23 15.67
C THR A 347 8.02 -5.17 15.41
N ILE A 348 8.85 -5.66 16.34
CA ILE A 348 10.31 -5.76 16.15
C ILE A 348 10.64 -6.71 14.99
N ALA A 349 9.94 -7.84 14.93
CA ALA A 349 10.10 -8.84 13.89
C ALA A 349 9.75 -8.29 12.49
N TYR A 350 8.70 -7.47 12.39
CA TYR A 350 8.37 -6.74 11.16
C TYR A 350 9.50 -5.78 10.74
N GLY A 351 10.04 -5.00 11.68
CA GLY A 351 11.16 -4.11 11.42
C GLY A 351 12.41 -4.85 10.94
N ALA A 352 12.74 -5.98 11.58
CA ALA A 352 13.85 -6.84 11.15
C ALA A 352 13.62 -7.41 9.73
N GLY A 353 12.38 -7.83 9.43
CA GLY A 353 11.99 -8.27 8.09
C GLY A 353 12.14 -7.17 7.04
N MET A 354 11.73 -5.94 7.35
CA MET A 354 11.92 -4.79 6.44
C MET A 354 13.40 -4.51 6.17
N VAL A 355 14.26 -4.54 7.20
CA VAL A 355 15.71 -4.40 7.00
C VAL A 355 16.25 -5.51 6.09
N LEU A 356 15.81 -6.75 6.30
CA LEU A 356 16.20 -7.87 5.45
C LEU A 356 15.77 -7.66 3.98
N THR A 357 14.55 -7.15 3.73
CA THR A 357 14.11 -6.83 2.36
C THR A 357 15.04 -5.82 1.68
N PHE A 358 15.48 -4.78 2.40
CA PHE A 358 16.38 -3.77 1.83
C PHE A 358 17.78 -4.32 1.58
N VAL A 359 18.30 -5.15 2.48
CA VAL A 359 19.59 -5.81 2.28
C VAL A 359 19.55 -6.70 1.03
N CYS A 360 18.50 -7.50 0.85
CA CYS A 360 18.35 -8.33 -0.33
C CYS A 360 18.16 -7.51 -1.62
N LEU A 361 17.42 -6.39 -1.57
CA LEU A 361 17.28 -5.44 -2.68
C LEU A 361 18.63 -4.86 -3.12
N ILE A 362 19.46 -4.43 -2.17
CA ILE A 362 20.79 -3.85 -2.44
C ILE A 362 21.74 -4.90 -3.05
N LEU A 363 21.74 -6.13 -2.51
CA LEU A 363 22.62 -7.19 -2.97
C LEU A 363 22.25 -7.71 -4.36
N MET A 364 20.95 -7.89 -4.62
CA MET A 364 20.47 -8.56 -5.84
C MET A 364 20.23 -7.60 -7.00
N LYS A 365 20.12 -6.28 -6.73
CA LYS A 365 19.89 -5.22 -7.72
C LYS A 365 18.72 -5.51 -8.69
N LYS A 366 17.76 -6.30 -8.23
CA LYS A 366 16.54 -6.69 -8.96
C LYS A 366 15.33 -6.51 -8.05
N PRO A 367 14.14 -6.18 -8.60
CA PRO A 367 12.90 -6.17 -7.82
C PRO A 367 12.66 -7.55 -7.20
N GLN A 368 12.37 -7.58 -5.90
CA GLN A 368 12.10 -8.80 -5.17
C GLN A 368 10.75 -8.69 -4.45
N PRO A 369 10.05 -9.82 -4.27
CA PRO A 369 8.80 -9.86 -3.50
C PRO A 369 9.09 -9.53 -2.03
N ALA A 370 8.52 -8.44 -1.51
CA ALA A 370 8.80 -8.01 -0.13
C ALA A 370 8.18 -8.97 0.90
N LEU A 371 7.01 -9.54 0.59
CA LEU A 371 6.32 -10.47 1.47
C LEU A 371 7.12 -11.77 1.67
N LEU A 372 8.01 -12.13 0.75
CA LEU A 372 8.90 -13.28 0.86
C LEU A 372 9.75 -13.25 2.15
N TYR A 373 10.15 -12.07 2.57
CA TYR A 373 10.96 -11.89 3.77
C TYR A 373 10.08 -11.50 4.98
N LEU A 374 9.09 -10.65 4.79
CA LEU A 374 8.24 -10.14 5.88
C LEU A 374 7.36 -11.22 6.52
N VAL A 375 6.78 -12.12 5.71
CA VAL A 375 5.87 -13.17 6.20
C VAL A 375 6.59 -14.15 7.15
N PRO A 376 7.71 -14.79 6.77
CA PRO A 376 8.42 -15.69 7.68
C PRO A 376 8.99 -14.94 8.88
N CYS A 377 9.54 -13.73 8.67
CA CYS A 377 10.08 -12.92 9.76
C CYS A 377 9.04 -12.57 10.81
N THR A 378 7.76 -12.40 10.47
CA THR A 378 6.70 -12.06 11.44
C THR A 378 5.97 -13.27 12.01
N LEU A 379 5.65 -14.28 11.18
CA LEU A 379 4.94 -15.48 11.63
C LEU A 379 5.77 -16.37 12.55
N ILE A 380 7.04 -16.63 12.21
CA ILE A 380 7.89 -17.56 12.97
C ILE A 380 8.06 -17.08 14.41
N PRO A 381 8.44 -15.81 14.69
CA PRO A 381 8.53 -15.31 16.05
C PRO A 381 7.21 -15.38 16.81
N CYS A 382 6.07 -15.08 16.17
CA CYS A 382 4.76 -15.19 16.82
C CYS A 382 4.46 -16.62 17.28
N VAL A 383 4.75 -17.61 16.43
CA VAL A 383 4.60 -19.03 16.77
C VAL A 383 5.57 -19.44 17.87
N LEU A 384 6.84 -19.01 17.80
CA LEU A 384 7.84 -19.30 18.83
C LEU A 384 7.45 -18.73 20.21
N VAL A 385 6.96 -17.48 20.26
CA VAL A 385 6.49 -16.86 21.51
C VAL A 385 5.29 -17.62 22.08
N ALA A 386 4.32 -17.99 21.23
CA ALA A 386 3.15 -18.74 21.67
C ALA A 386 3.49 -20.18 22.11
N LEU A 387 4.50 -20.81 21.51
CA LEU A 387 5.06 -22.11 21.94
C LEU A 387 5.76 -21.99 23.30
N TYR A 388 6.61 -20.97 23.47
CA TYR A 388 7.33 -20.71 24.71
C TYR A 388 6.38 -20.47 25.88
N ARG A 389 5.30 -19.71 25.65
CA ARG A 389 4.25 -19.45 26.66
C ARG A 389 3.26 -20.61 26.86
N LYS A 390 3.34 -21.66 26.05
CA LYS A 390 2.40 -22.81 26.04
C LYS A 390 0.94 -22.40 25.79
N GLU A 391 0.72 -21.27 25.10
CA GLU A 391 -0.61 -20.73 24.79
C GLU A 391 -1.06 -21.02 23.35
N MET A 392 -0.31 -21.86 22.61
CA MET A 392 -0.55 -22.14 21.19
C MET A 392 -2.00 -22.47 20.84
N LYS A 393 -2.68 -23.31 21.64
CA LYS A 393 -4.07 -23.69 21.32
C LYS A 393 -5.02 -22.49 21.37
N LYS A 394 -4.82 -21.60 22.34
CA LYS A 394 -5.62 -20.37 22.51
C LYS A 394 -5.28 -19.33 21.43
N PHE A 395 -3.99 -19.19 21.11
CA PHE A 395 -3.52 -18.32 20.02
C PHE A 395 -4.01 -18.80 18.65
N TRP A 396 -3.97 -20.11 18.40
CA TRP A 396 -4.36 -20.73 17.12
C TRP A 396 -5.86 -20.61 16.82
N ASN A 397 -6.70 -20.89 17.82
CA ASN A 397 -8.15 -20.89 17.66
C ASN A 397 -8.81 -19.53 17.88
N GLY A 398 -8.07 -18.52 18.36
CA GLY A 398 -8.67 -17.28 18.85
C GLY A 398 -9.45 -17.51 20.14
N ASN A 399 -9.85 -16.42 20.82
CA ASN A 399 -10.74 -16.55 21.96
C ASN A 399 -12.16 -16.82 21.43
N SER A 400 -12.76 -17.96 21.78
CA SER A 400 -14.01 -18.53 21.25
C SER A 400 -15.29 -17.67 21.38
N TYR A 401 -15.19 -16.40 21.76
CA TYR A 401 -16.32 -15.49 21.95
C TYR A 401 -17.04 -15.14 20.64
N GLN A 402 -16.35 -15.10 19.49
CA GLN A 402 -17.03 -14.76 18.22
C GLN A 402 -17.80 -15.94 17.60
N VAL A 403 -17.36 -17.19 17.78
CA VAL A 403 -18.04 -18.35 17.18
C VAL A 403 -19.32 -18.71 17.95
N MET A 404 -19.34 -18.48 19.26
CA MET A 404 -20.52 -18.75 20.08
C MET A 404 -21.67 -17.80 19.75
N ASN A 405 -21.41 -16.51 19.54
CA ASN A 405 -22.45 -15.53 19.18
C ASN A 405 -23.09 -15.80 17.80
N SER A 406 -22.31 -16.27 16.83
CA SER A 406 -22.85 -16.66 15.51
C SER A 406 -23.70 -17.94 15.59
N ALA A 407 -23.27 -18.94 16.38
CA ALA A 407 -24.02 -20.19 16.56
C ALA A 407 -25.32 -19.97 17.35
N SER A 408 -25.29 -19.14 18.40
CA SER A 408 -26.50 -18.81 19.16
C SER A 408 -27.47 -17.93 18.37
N ASN A 409 -26.99 -17.11 17.43
CA ASN A 409 -27.87 -16.33 16.54
C ASN A 409 -28.49 -17.21 15.45
N GLU A 410 -27.80 -18.23 14.94
CA GLU A 410 -28.38 -19.23 14.04
C GLU A 410 -29.40 -20.13 14.74
N GLU A 411 -29.12 -20.62 15.95
CA GLU A 411 -30.09 -21.42 16.73
C GLU A 411 -31.35 -20.61 17.07
N ASN A 412 -31.22 -19.34 17.46
CA ASN A 412 -32.37 -18.48 17.76
C ASN A 412 -33.18 -18.11 16.51
N ALA A 413 -32.55 -17.92 15.34
CA ALA A 413 -33.25 -17.69 14.08
C ALA A 413 -34.01 -18.94 13.60
N THR A 414 -33.43 -20.12 13.82
CA THR A 414 -34.06 -21.39 13.44
C THR A 414 -35.26 -21.73 14.34
N GLN A 415 -35.17 -21.43 15.64
CA GLN A 415 -36.29 -21.61 16.59
C GLN A 415 -37.43 -20.59 16.37
N ALA A 416 -37.12 -19.35 16.01
CA ALA A 416 -38.13 -18.34 15.72
C ALA A 416 -38.94 -18.63 14.44
N THR A 417 -38.33 -19.34 13.47
CA THR A 417 -39.01 -19.73 12.24
C THR A 417 -39.95 -20.93 12.47
N GLN A 418 -39.57 -21.87 13.34
CA GLN A 418 -40.42 -23.02 13.69
C GLN A 418 -41.67 -22.61 14.50
N HIS A 419 -41.56 -21.61 15.39
CA HIS A 419 -42.71 -21.10 16.14
C HIS A 419 -43.74 -20.35 15.29
N HIS A 420 -43.37 -19.90 14.09
CA HIS A 420 -44.27 -19.17 13.19
C HIS A 420 -45.04 -20.08 12.22
N GLU A 421 -44.63 -21.34 12.06
CA GLU A 421 -45.33 -22.35 11.24
C GLU A 421 -46.30 -23.23 12.06
N GLU A 422 -46.24 -23.18 13.39
CA GLU A 422 -47.15 -23.93 14.29
C GLU A 422 -48.31 -23.09 14.88
N GLN A 423 -48.49 -21.85 14.45
CA GLN A 423 -49.68 -21.01 14.69
C GLN A 423 -50.41 -20.73 13.39
#